data_AF-A0A7C0ZXH9-F1
#
_entry.id   AF-A0A7C0ZXH9-F1
#
_cell.length_a   1.000
_cell.length_b   1.000
_cell.length_c   1.000
_cell.angle_alpha   90.00
_cell.angle_beta   90.00
_cell.angle_gamma   90.00
#
_symmetry.space_group_name_H-M   'P 1'
#
loop_
_entity.id
_entity.type
_entity.pdbx_description
1 polymer ?
#
loop_
_entity_poly.entity_id
_entity_poly.type
_entity_poly.pdbx_seq_one_letter_code
_entity_poly.pdbx_strand_id
1 'polypeptide(L)'
;MRRSAIRRARRNSDVSWSRKPRGFSLIEILISLAVIAIMTAVLYPGFVYSVRFVERVQTEARLRVLANTFRQAYEDNAINVDGFAGSSPKGGTIYFPGKLKGVRSYSFTTARSAKLSNITKTLQSGFLYLLQHGGESAKYYALDGFSNPIWVFVSNTLYAKWNGYPVYYHNIAFVSSDGNPQIDQGTSFNPSNGTLTLGGHDLGIVVSGLAVETGLYQSTLETLHSVAQVYGMFFTSQYLNSENRDPTVDYFSKAPAGASSSVAAQFDSSSPISNSCGDCGGWSYAGDPYPGSASVPQTDFSQLLVDCQPATVLGGFAQTTGYGPGQLNSAFGQPIAICNGPNADGKGRGVRNPDSANPNLIQAPYTALVEAWASNRVVLSVPVVGNY
;
A
#
# COMPACT_ATOMS: atom_id res chain seq x y z
N MET A 1 -61.60 -65.63 50.61
CA MET A 1 -61.68 -64.53 51.59
C MET A 1 -60.37 -64.41 52.35
N ARG A 2 -59.76 -63.21 52.29
CA ARG A 2 -58.71 -62.61 53.15
C ARG A 2 -58.22 -63.39 54.41
N ARG A 3 -56.90 -63.67 54.52
CA ARG A 3 -55.89 -62.93 55.32
C ARG A 3 -54.59 -63.74 55.55
N SER A 4 -53.44 -63.06 55.32
CA SER A 4 -52.21 -63.02 56.14
C SER A 4 -51.59 -64.32 56.68
N ALA A 5 -50.34 -64.62 56.29
CA ALA A 5 -49.24 -64.78 57.25
C ALA A 5 -47.85 -64.71 56.60
N ILE A 6 -47.01 -63.93 57.27
CA ILE A 6 -45.57 -63.70 57.18
C ILE A 6 -44.78 -64.98 57.56
N ARG A 7 -43.65 -65.27 56.89
CA ARG A 7 -42.32 -65.46 57.55
C ARG A 7 -41.15 -65.69 56.58
N ARG A 8 -40.23 -64.71 56.60
CA ARG A 8 -38.76 -64.73 56.38
C ARG A 8 -38.10 -65.96 57.06
N ALA A 9 -36.88 -66.43 56.77
CA ALA A 9 -35.77 -66.06 55.88
C ALA A 9 -34.66 -67.15 56.04
N ARG A 10 -33.73 -67.25 55.07
CA ARG A 10 -32.28 -67.17 55.37
C ARG A 10 -31.46 -66.96 54.10
N ARG A 11 -30.73 -65.84 54.09
CA ARG A 11 -29.66 -65.48 53.15
C ARG A 11 -28.42 -66.34 53.42
N ASN A 12 -27.77 -66.83 52.37
CA ASN A 12 -26.31 -66.97 52.37
C ASN A 12 -25.73 -65.69 51.75
N SER A 13 -24.86 -65.03 52.50
CA SER A 13 -24.17 -63.81 52.13
C SER A 13 -22.87 -64.14 51.40
N ASP A 14 -22.78 -63.73 50.14
CA ASP A 14 -21.52 -63.61 49.42
C ASP A 14 -20.60 -62.61 50.11
N VAL A 15 -19.36 -63.04 50.34
CA VAL A 15 -18.29 -62.23 50.92
C VAL A 15 -17.74 -61.31 49.84
N SER A 16 -18.11 -60.03 49.87
CA SER A 16 -17.43 -58.98 49.12
C SER A 16 -16.21 -58.48 49.91
N TRP A 17 -15.01 -58.69 49.36
CA TRP A 17 -13.79 -58.09 49.91
C TRP A 17 -13.79 -56.59 49.62
N SER A 18 -14.22 -55.78 50.59
CA SER A 18 -13.94 -54.35 50.57
C SER A 18 -12.47 -54.14 50.93
N ARG A 19 -11.63 -53.86 49.92
CA ARG A 19 -10.31 -53.26 50.18
C ARG A 19 -10.55 -51.87 50.76
N LYS A 20 -10.32 -51.71 52.07
CA LYS A 20 -10.33 -50.39 52.71
C LYS A 20 -9.31 -49.49 52.00
N PRO A 21 -9.65 -48.25 51.62
CA PRO A 21 -8.66 -47.30 51.13
C PRO A 21 -7.64 -47.06 52.24
N ARG A 22 -6.37 -47.38 51.98
CA ARG A 22 -5.25 -46.97 52.83
C ARG A 22 -5.07 -45.47 52.63
N GLY A 23 -5.24 -44.69 53.70
CA GLY A 23 -4.92 -43.26 53.67
C GLY A 23 -3.42 -43.03 53.46
N PHE A 24 -3.07 -41.93 52.81
CA PHE A 24 -1.68 -41.53 52.60
C PHE A 24 -0.99 -41.24 53.94
N SER A 25 0.20 -41.80 54.13
CA SER A 25 1.00 -41.48 55.31
C SER A 25 1.72 -40.13 55.12
N LEU A 26 1.92 -39.38 56.21
CA LEU A 26 2.62 -38.09 56.18
C LEU A 26 4.03 -38.21 55.57
N ILE A 27 4.72 -39.31 55.88
CA ILE A 27 6.07 -39.58 55.35
C ILE A 27 6.06 -39.82 53.84
N GLU A 28 5.03 -40.47 53.31
CA GLU A 28 4.87 -40.76 51.88
C GLU A 28 4.54 -39.49 51.08
N ILE A 29 3.78 -38.57 51.67
CA ILE A 29 3.58 -37.22 51.12
C ILE A 29 4.89 -36.42 51.13
N LEU A 30 5.67 -36.48 52.22
CA LEU A 30 6.97 -35.81 52.32
C LEU A 30 7.99 -36.34 51.30
N ILE A 31 8.07 -37.66 51.14
CA ILE A 31 8.93 -38.29 50.13
C ILE A 31 8.49 -37.89 48.72
N SER A 32 7.18 -37.91 48.44
CA SER A 32 6.64 -37.49 47.13
C SER A 32 6.97 -36.03 46.82
N LEU A 33 6.81 -35.13 47.79
CA LEU A 33 7.20 -33.72 47.67
C LEU A 33 8.71 -33.55 47.44
N ALA A 34 9.54 -34.30 48.16
CA ALA A 34 10.99 -34.26 47.99
C ALA A 34 11.41 -34.73 46.58
N VAL A 35 10.81 -35.82 46.08
CA VAL A 35 11.08 -36.33 44.72
C VAL A 35 10.62 -35.32 43.67
N ILE A 36 9.43 -34.73 43.80
CA ILE A 36 8.94 -33.69 42.87
C ILE A 36 9.87 -32.47 42.90
N ALA A 37 10.34 -32.04 44.07
CA ALA A 37 11.24 -30.90 44.19
C ALA A 37 12.58 -31.16 43.49
N ILE A 38 13.16 -32.36 43.68
CA ILE A 38 14.41 -32.77 43.01
C ILE A 38 14.20 -32.87 41.49
N MET A 39 13.12 -33.51 41.04
CA MET A 39 12.81 -33.60 39.61
C MET A 39 12.58 -32.23 38.98
N THR A 40 11.85 -31.34 39.66
CA THR A 40 11.63 -29.96 39.18
C THR A 40 12.95 -29.20 39.09
N ALA A 41 13.83 -29.31 40.09
CA ALA A 41 15.12 -28.64 40.07
C ALA A 41 16.02 -29.08 38.91
N VAL A 42 15.99 -30.37 38.56
CA VAL A 42 16.78 -30.93 37.44
C VAL A 42 16.18 -30.58 36.08
N LEU A 43 14.85 -30.60 35.94
CA LEU A 43 14.16 -30.40 34.66
C LEU A 43 13.94 -28.92 34.32
N TYR A 44 13.90 -28.03 35.32
CA TYR A 44 13.58 -26.62 35.15
C TYR A 44 14.49 -25.90 34.15
N PRO A 45 15.83 -26.06 34.16
CA PRO A 45 16.69 -25.41 33.18
C PRO A 45 16.33 -25.78 31.74
N GLY A 46 16.09 -27.07 31.47
CA GLY A 46 15.71 -27.55 30.13
C GLY A 46 14.37 -26.98 29.64
N PHE A 47 13.40 -26.82 30.55
CA PHE A 47 12.12 -26.19 30.24
C PHE A 47 12.29 -24.70 29.89
N VAL A 48 13.10 -23.95 30.64
CA VAL A 48 13.37 -22.52 30.38
C VAL A 48 14.02 -22.31 29.01
N TYR A 49 14.99 -23.14 28.63
CA TYR A 49 15.59 -23.07 27.29
C TYR A 49 14.58 -23.37 26.18
N SER A 50 13.71 -24.37 26.39
CA SER A 50 12.70 -24.76 25.42
C SER A 50 11.65 -23.66 25.20
N VAL A 51 11.19 -23.03 26.28
CA VAL A 51 10.25 -21.90 26.21
C VAL A 51 10.87 -20.73 25.45
N ARG A 52 12.10 -20.33 25.81
CA ARG A 52 12.80 -19.24 25.11
C ARG A 52 13.01 -19.53 23.63
N PHE A 53 13.34 -20.76 23.26
CA PHE A 53 13.46 -21.17 21.87
C PHE A 53 12.13 -21.01 21.11
N VAL A 54 11.03 -21.48 21.70
CA VAL A 54 9.69 -21.34 21.10
C VAL A 54 9.30 -19.87 20.96
N GLU A 55 9.55 -19.05 21.98
CA GLU A 55 9.28 -17.60 21.96
C GLU A 55 10.11 -16.88 20.90
N ARG A 56 11.38 -17.27 20.71
CA ARG A 56 12.24 -16.76 19.64
C ARG A 56 11.71 -17.14 18.25
N VAL A 57 11.33 -18.41 18.04
CA VAL A 57 10.71 -18.86 16.78
C VAL A 57 9.42 -18.10 16.50
N GLN A 58 8.59 -17.88 17.52
CA GLN A 58 7.38 -17.06 17.39
C GLN A 58 7.70 -15.61 17.04
N THR A 59 8.75 -15.04 17.62
CA THR A 59 9.22 -13.68 17.30
C THR A 59 9.60 -13.55 15.83
N GLU A 60 10.41 -14.47 15.30
CA GLU A 60 10.80 -14.45 13.88
C GLU A 60 9.58 -14.61 12.96
N ALA A 61 8.65 -15.51 13.30
CA ALA A 61 7.42 -15.69 12.54
C ALA A 61 6.56 -14.40 12.55
N ARG A 62 6.40 -13.77 13.72
CA ARG A 62 5.66 -12.51 13.86
C ARG A 62 6.30 -11.36 13.08
N LEU A 63 7.63 -11.24 13.12
CA LEU A 63 8.35 -10.22 12.34
C LEU A 63 8.12 -10.40 10.84
N ARG A 64 8.10 -11.65 10.33
CA ARG A 64 7.81 -11.92 8.91
C ARG A 64 6.37 -11.58 8.54
N VAL A 65 5.40 -11.97 9.37
CA VAL A 65 3.98 -11.62 9.16
C VAL A 65 3.82 -10.09 9.18
N LEU A 66 4.40 -9.43 10.17
CA LEU A 66 4.41 -7.96 10.29
C LEU A 66 5.00 -7.29 9.06
N ALA A 67 6.15 -7.75 8.57
CA ALA A 67 6.80 -7.22 7.38
C ALA A 67 5.94 -7.39 6.13
N ASN A 68 5.31 -8.55 5.95
CA ASN A 68 4.43 -8.82 4.82
C ASN A 68 3.16 -7.97 4.87
N THR A 69 2.49 -7.90 6.02
CA THR A 69 1.30 -7.06 6.22
C THR A 69 1.63 -5.57 6.02
N PHE A 70 2.80 -5.13 6.53
CA PHE A 70 3.25 -3.76 6.31
C PHE A 70 3.53 -3.48 4.83
N ARG A 71 4.18 -4.41 4.12
CA ARG A 71 4.44 -4.28 2.68
C ARG A 71 3.14 -4.12 1.89
N GLN A 72 2.13 -4.93 2.20
CA GLN A 72 0.81 -4.80 1.58
C GLN A 72 0.13 -3.46 1.91
N ALA A 73 0.14 -3.07 3.19
CA ALA A 73 -0.41 -1.79 3.61
C ALA A 73 0.26 -0.59 2.94
N TYR A 74 1.58 -0.68 2.69
CA TYR A 74 2.35 0.28 1.94
C TYR A 74 1.91 0.30 0.48
N GLU A 75 1.88 -0.86 -0.18
CA GLU A 75 1.51 -1.01 -1.60
C GLU A 75 0.14 -0.40 -1.90
N ASP A 76 -0.86 -0.72 -1.08
CA ASP A 76 -2.24 -0.21 -1.23
C ASP A 76 -2.35 1.32 -1.06
N ASN A 77 -1.34 1.97 -0.47
CA ASN A 77 -1.38 3.38 -0.09
C ASN A 77 -0.12 4.16 -0.47
N ALA A 78 0.67 3.63 -1.39
CA ALA A 78 1.98 4.16 -1.79
C ALA A 78 1.92 5.65 -2.15
N ILE A 79 0.86 6.05 -2.88
CA ILE A 79 0.60 7.45 -3.26
C ILE A 79 0.55 8.42 -2.05
N ASN A 80 0.15 7.93 -0.88
CA ASN A 80 -0.02 8.70 0.34
C ASN A 80 1.11 8.51 1.34
N VAL A 81 1.71 7.32 1.39
CA VAL A 81 2.80 6.95 2.31
C VAL A 81 4.04 7.80 2.03
N ASP A 82 4.34 8.00 0.75
CA ASP A 82 5.46 8.82 0.28
C ASP A 82 5.02 10.17 -0.29
N GLY A 83 3.72 10.47 -0.25
CA GLY A 83 3.19 11.78 -0.59
C GLY A 83 3.53 12.82 0.49
N PHE A 84 3.83 14.06 0.07
CA PHE A 84 4.15 15.25 0.87
C PHE A 84 5.64 15.47 1.24
N ALA A 85 6.49 15.67 0.23
CA ALA A 85 7.64 16.56 0.36
C ALA A 85 7.17 18.03 0.48
N GLY A 86 7.40 18.64 1.64
CA GLY A 86 7.16 20.07 1.86
C GLY A 86 6.81 20.46 3.30
N SER A 87 6.26 19.52 4.08
CA SER A 87 5.82 19.79 5.47
C SER A 87 6.32 18.75 6.49
N SER A 88 7.30 17.93 6.12
CA SER A 88 8.05 17.14 7.10
C SER A 88 9.46 17.69 7.25
N PRO A 89 9.69 18.73 8.07
CA PRO A 89 11.04 19.13 8.43
C PRO A 89 11.81 18.07 9.25
N LYS A 90 11.25 16.87 9.50
CA LYS A 90 11.90 15.79 10.26
C LYS A 90 11.42 14.43 9.73
N GLY A 91 12.23 13.76 8.92
CA GLY A 91 11.99 12.38 8.53
C GLY A 91 11.91 11.43 9.74
N GLY A 92 11.55 10.18 9.49
CA GLY A 92 11.33 9.19 10.55
C GLY A 92 9.88 9.07 11.00
N THR A 93 8.90 9.38 10.14
CA THR A 93 7.50 8.99 10.32
C THR A 93 6.85 8.64 8.98
N ILE A 94 6.14 7.51 8.94
CA ILE A 94 5.28 7.09 7.81
C ILE A 94 3.83 7.32 8.21
N TYR A 95 3.00 7.81 7.28
CA TYR A 95 1.59 8.07 7.48
C TYR A 95 0.70 7.20 6.58
N PHE A 96 -0.42 6.77 7.13
CA PHE A 96 -1.49 6.08 6.40
C PHE A 96 -2.81 6.85 6.51
N PRO A 97 -3.70 6.74 5.50
CA PRO A 97 -4.99 7.41 5.51
C PRO A 97 -5.90 6.87 6.62
N GLY A 98 -6.78 7.72 7.15
CA GLY A 98 -7.89 7.27 7.98
C GLY A 98 -9.23 7.84 7.58
N LYS A 99 -10.24 7.55 8.38
CA LYS A 99 -11.66 7.75 8.02
C LYS A 99 -12.10 9.21 7.94
N LEU A 100 -11.30 10.17 8.41
CA LEU A 100 -11.63 11.60 8.39
C LEU A 100 -10.83 12.30 7.28
N LYS A 101 -11.54 13.12 6.48
CA LYS A 101 -11.01 13.78 5.28
C LYS A 101 -9.83 14.71 5.64
N GLY A 102 -8.73 14.58 4.91
CA GLY A 102 -7.48 15.33 5.10
C GLY A 102 -6.38 14.41 5.64
N VAL A 103 -5.34 14.17 4.83
CA VAL A 103 -4.29 13.18 5.07
C VAL A 103 -3.68 13.31 6.48
N ARG A 104 -4.08 12.41 7.39
CA ARG A 104 -3.35 11.78 8.52
C ARG A 104 -4.31 11.14 9.53
N SER A 105 -4.19 9.84 9.79
CA SER A 105 -4.83 9.24 10.98
C SER A 105 -4.03 8.11 11.62
N TYR A 106 -3.24 7.37 10.85
CA TYR A 106 -2.37 6.31 11.38
C TYR A 106 -0.91 6.57 11.01
N SER A 107 0.02 6.23 11.90
CA SER A 107 1.44 6.49 11.68
C SER A 107 2.37 5.53 12.42
N PHE A 108 3.55 5.32 11.83
CA PHE A 108 4.72 4.78 12.50
C PHE A 108 5.77 5.87 12.64
N THR A 109 6.36 6.01 13.83
CA THR A 109 7.39 7.01 14.12
C THR A 109 8.65 6.33 14.65
N THR A 110 9.81 6.83 14.23
CA THR A 110 11.11 6.25 14.55
C THR A 110 11.44 6.26 16.05
N ALA A 111 12.24 5.28 16.48
CA ALA A 111 12.69 5.08 17.86
C ALA A 111 11.53 5.02 18.87
N ARG A 112 10.41 4.42 18.49
CA ARG A 112 9.24 4.22 19.35
C ARG A 112 8.89 2.74 19.45
N SER A 113 8.49 2.32 20.64
CA SER A 113 7.85 1.04 20.91
C SER A 113 6.52 1.27 21.63
N ALA A 114 5.62 0.29 21.60
CA ALA A 114 4.40 0.38 22.42
C ALA A 114 4.77 0.26 23.91
N LYS A 115 4.12 0.99 24.83
CA LYS A 115 4.41 0.78 26.26
C LYS A 115 3.73 -0.49 26.76
N LEU A 116 4.49 -1.38 27.39
CA LEU A 116 4.02 -2.63 28.02
C LEU A 116 2.85 -2.42 28.99
N SER A 117 2.87 -1.34 29.77
CA SER A 117 1.88 -1.07 30.81
C SER A 117 0.50 -0.66 30.28
N ASN A 118 0.41 -0.21 29.03
CA ASN A 118 -0.86 0.15 28.41
C ASN A 118 -0.76 0.12 26.88
N ILE A 119 -0.61 -1.09 26.33
CA ILE A 119 -0.48 -1.27 24.88
C ILE A 119 -1.68 -0.71 24.14
N THR A 120 -2.89 -0.81 24.67
CA THR A 120 -4.12 -0.30 24.01
C THR A 120 -4.18 1.22 23.90
N LYS A 121 -3.56 2.00 24.80
CA LYS A 121 -3.57 3.47 24.76
C LYS A 121 -2.32 4.10 24.13
N THR A 122 -1.23 3.35 24.01
CA THR A 122 0.08 3.88 23.54
C THR A 122 0.60 3.16 22.30
N LEU A 123 -0.21 2.28 21.72
CA LEU A 123 0.05 1.65 20.44
C LEU A 123 0.29 2.73 19.39
N GLN A 124 1.38 2.59 18.63
CA GLN A 124 1.51 3.39 17.42
C GLN A 124 0.34 3.10 16.50
N SER A 125 -0.36 4.14 16.07
CA SER A 125 -1.58 4.00 15.28
C SER A 125 -1.35 3.23 13.98
N GLY A 126 -0.12 3.20 13.44
CA GLY A 126 0.28 2.33 12.34
C GLY A 126 -0.06 0.84 12.56
N PHE A 127 0.09 0.29 13.77
CA PHE A 127 -0.31 -1.09 14.04
C PHE A 127 -1.81 -1.33 13.96
N LEU A 128 -2.64 -0.31 14.24
CA LEU A 128 -4.09 -0.38 14.02
C LEU A 128 -4.43 -0.34 12.54
N TYR A 129 -3.60 0.32 11.73
CA TYR A 129 -3.77 0.34 10.29
C TYR A 129 -3.54 -1.04 9.68
N LEU A 130 -2.54 -1.78 10.17
CA LEU A 130 -2.23 -3.14 9.70
C LEU A 130 -3.37 -4.15 9.92
N LEU A 131 -4.33 -3.87 10.81
CA LEU A 131 -5.55 -4.67 10.96
C LEU A 131 -6.38 -4.75 9.68
N GLN A 132 -6.31 -3.72 8.83
CA GLN A 132 -7.08 -3.65 7.59
C GLN A 132 -6.46 -4.52 6.48
N HIS A 133 -5.20 -4.91 6.67
CA HIS A 133 -4.35 -5.54 5.66
C HIS A 133 -3.90 -6.95 6.06
N GLY A 134 -4.25 -7.41 7.26
CA GLY A 134 -3.95 -8.77 7.70
C GLY A 134 -4.98 -9.29 8.70
N GLY A 135 -4.95 -10.61 8.94
CA GLY A 135 -5.93 -11.30 9.77
C GLY A 135 -5.70 -11.23 11.28
N GLU A 136 -4.66 -10.53 11.72
CA GLU A 136 -4.21 -10.51 13.12
C GLU A 136 -4.56 -9.22 13.85
N SER A 137 -4.56 -9.28 15.18
CA SER A 137 -4.81 -8.10 16.02
C SER A 137 -3.64 -7.12 16.04
N ALA A 138 -3.91 -5.84 16.33
CA ALA A 138 -2.86 -4.83 16.42
C ALA A 138 -1.88 -5.10 17.57
N LYS A 139 -2.36 -5.78 18.62
CA LYS A 139 -1.52 -6.28 19.71
C LYS A 139 -0.57 -7.39 19.23
N TYR A 140 -1.04 -8.28 18.36
CA TYR A 140 -0.21 -9.34 17.78
C TYR A 140 0.96 -8.75 17.00
N TYR A 141 0.72 -7.71 16.19
CA TYR A 141 1.77 -7.02 15.44
C TYR A 141 2.74 -6.21 16.32
N ALA A 142 2.26 -5.69 17.45
CA ALA A 142 3.06 -4.83 18.31
C ALA A 142 3.88 -5.57 19.38
N LEU A 143 3.72 -6.90 19.50
CA LEU A 143 4.41 -7.72 20.49
C LEU A 143 5.17 -8.88 19.85
N ASP A 144 6.38 -9.13 20.36
CA ASP A 144 7.17 -10.31 20.02
C ASP A 144 6.66 -11.58 20.75
N GLY A 145 7.32 -12.73 20.49
CA GLY A 145 6.97 -14.00 21.11
C GLY A 145 7.13 -14.02 22.63
N PHE A 146 7.97 -13.15 23.19
CA PHE A 146 8.17 -12.95 24.62
C PHE A 146 7.14 -12.00 25.24
N SER A 147 6.18 -11.52 24.45
CA SER A 147 5.23 -10.47 24.82
C SER A 147 5.87 -9.11 25.13
N ASN A 148 7.09 -8.88 24.63
CA ASN A 148 7.74 -7.57 24.69
C ASN A 148 7.36 -6.72 23.46
N PRO A 149 7.37 -5.38 23.58
CA PRO A 149 6.98 -4.52 22.48
C PRO A 149 8.00 -4.51 21.36
N ILE A 150 7.50 -4.50 20.13
CA ILE A 150 8.31 -4.25 18.94
C ILE A 150 8.68 -2.77 18.87
N TRP A 151 9.96 -2.51 18.65
CA TRP A 151 10.51 -1.20 18.32
C TRP A 151 10.38 -0.92 16.84
N VAL A 152 10.02 0.31 16.52
CA VAL A 152 9.83 0.78 15.15
C VAL A 152 10.84 1.87 14.85
N PHE A 153 11.55 1.71 13.73
CA PHE A 153 12.43 2.72 13.18
C PHE A 153 12.00 3.04 11.77
N VAL A 154 11.96 4.32 11.44
CA VAL A 154 11.55 4.80 10.12
C VAL A 154 12.67 5.70 9.60
N SER A 155 13.04 5.54 8.33
CA SER A 155 14.03 6.40 7.69
C SER A 155 13.49 7.81 7.46
N ASN A 156 14.38 8.72 7.05
CA ASN A 156 13.96 9.88 6.28
C ASN A 156 13.39 9.42 4.94
N THR A 157 12.74 10.33 4.21
CA THR A 157 12.40 10.07 2.81
C THR A 157 13.69 9.86 2.04
N LEU A 158 13.84 8.66 1.49
CA LEU A 158 14.97 8.25 0.66
C LEU A 158 14.63 8.49 -0.81
N TYR A 159 15.68 8.47 -1.63
CA TYR A 159 15.58 8.77 -3.05
C TYR A 159 16.40 7.76 -3.85
N ALA A 160 15.82 7.28 -4.94
CA ALA A 160 16.52 6.53 -5.98
C ALA A 160 16.10 7.05 -7.36
N LYS A 161 16.91 6.77 -8.38
CA LYS A 161 16.49 6.89 -9.78
C LYS A 161 16.15 5.52 -10.32
N TRP A 162 15.00 5.40 -10.98
CA TRP A 162 14.57 4.17 -11.64
C TRP A 162 13.90 4.52 -12.97
N ASN A 163 14.39 3.93 -14.06
CA ASN A 163 13.94 4.20 -15.43
C ASN A 163 13.82 5.70 -15.79
N GLY A 164 14.80 6.50 -15.36
CA GLY A 164 14.81 7.96 -15.58
C GLY A 164 13.92 8.77 -14.63
N TYR A 165 13.01 8.13 -13.89
CA TYR A 165 12.15 8.79 -12.92
C TYR A 165 12.76 8.85 -11.51
N PRO A 166 12.51 9.94 -10.77
CA PRO A 166 12.79 9.98 -9.34
C PRO A 166 11.81 9.06 -8.59
N VAL A 167 12.32 8.20 -7.71
CA VAL A 167 11.53 7.33 -6.83
C VAL A 167 11.81 7.72 -5.39
N TYR A 168 10.76 8.08 -4.67
CA TYR A 168 10.82 8.46 -3.26
C TYR A 168 10.20 7.36 -2.41
N TYR A 169 10.86 7.00 -1.31
CA TYR A 169 10.42 5.88 -0.49
C TYR A 169 10.90 6.00 0.95
N HIS A 170 10.34 5.21 1.86
CA HIS A 170 10.85 5.02 3.21
C HIS A 170 11.26 3.57 3.46
N ASN A 171 12.27 3.36 4.30
CA ASN A 171 12.55 2.07 4.91
C ASN A 171 12.02 2.08 6.35
N ILE A 172 11.36 0.99 6.74
CA ILE A 172 10.95 0.76 8.13
C ILE A 172 11.67 -0.47 8.67
N ALA A 173 12.09 -0.42 9.93
CA ALA A 173 12.60 -1.55 10.66
C ALA A 173 11.72 -1.86 11.87
N PHE A 174 11.43 -3.14 12.05
CA PHE A 174 10.76 -3.68 13.23
C PHE A 174 11.75 -4.53 14.01
N VAL A 175 11.94 -4.22 15.29
CA VAL A 175 12.99 -4.83 16.12
C VAL A 175 12.40 -5.36 17.43
N SER A 176 12.73 -6.60 17.77
CA SER A 176 12.49 -7.23 19.06
C SER A 176 13.81 -7.31 19.83
N SER A 177 13.71 -7.13 21.15
CA SER A 177 14.82 -7.29 22.09
C SER A 177 15.11 -8.75 22.48
N ASP A 178 14.46 -9.72 21.82
CA ASP A 178 14.62 -11.17 22.05
C ASP A 178 14.47 -11.56 23.53
N GLY A 179 13.41 -11.07 24.17
CA GLY A 179 13.14 -11.35 25.58
C GLY A 179 13.83 -10.42 26.57
N ASN A 180 14.75 -9.55 26.13
CA ASN A 180 15.36 -8.54 26.99
C ASN A 180 14.42 -7.34 27.24
N PRO A 181 14.55 -6.65 28.38
CA PRO A 181 13.66 -5.52 28.70
C PRO A 181 13.86 -4.29 27.80
N GLN A 182 15.00 -4.18 27.13
CA GLN A 182 15.37 -3.12 26.19
C GLN A 182 16.14 -3.74 25.02
N ILE A 183 16.16 -3.04 23.88
CA ILE A 183 17.06 -3.37 22.76
C ILE A 183 18.53 -3.20 23.18
N ASP A 184 19.40 -3.98 22.57
CA ASP A 184 20.84 -3.94 22.79
C ASP A 184 21.42 -2.56 22.42
N GLN A 185 22.46 -2.11 23.14
CA GLN A 185 23.09 -0.81 22.87
C GLN A 185 23.80 -0.75 21.50
N GLY A 186 24.18 -1.91 20.95
CA GLY A 186 24.72 -2.04 19.60
C GLY A 186 23.64 -2.02 18.51
N THR A 187 22.36 -2.15 18.87
CA THR A 187 21.25 -2.05 17.93
C THR A 187 21.02 -0.58 17.54
N SER A 188 21.14 -0.29 16.25
CA SER A 188 21.00 1.07 15.73
C SER A 188 20.37 1.08 14.35
N PHE A 189 19.71 2.18 14.02
CA PHE A 189 19.10 2.40 12.72
C PHE A 189 19.58 3.73 12.16
N ASN A 190 20.14 3.72 10.95
CA ASN A 190 20.57 4.94 10.28
C ASN A 190 19.41 5.52 9.45
N PRO A 191 18.81 6.66 9.87
CA PRO A 191 17.65 7.21 9.19
C PRO A 191 17.97 7.79 7.80
N SER A 192 19.24 8.09 7.50
CA SER A 192 19.64 8.69 6.23
C SER A 192 19.76 7.68 5.09
N ASN A 193 19.87 6.38 5.39
CA ASN A 193 19.94 5.32 4.38
C ASN A 193 19.06 4.10 4.69
N GLY A 194 18.38 4.11 5.85
CA GLY A 194 17.48 3.03 6.27
C GLY A 194 18.17 1.72 6.65
N THR A 195 19.47 1.75 6.98
CA THR A 195 20.21 0.55 7.38
C THR A 195 19.99 0.23 8.85
N LEU A 196 19.60 -1.01 9.15
CA LEU A 196 19.50 -1.56 10.50
C LEU A 196 20.78 -2.32 10.85
N THR A 197 21.37 -2.03 12.00
CA THR A 197 22.42 -2.82 12.64
C THR A 197 21.82 -3.45 13.89
N LEU A 198 21.92 -4.77 14.02
CA LEU A 198 21.45 -5.51 15.19
C LEU A 198 22.63 -5.79 16.12
N GLY A 199 22.47 -5.46 17.40
CA GLY A 199 23.41 -5.79 18.48
C GLY A 199 22.95 -7.01 19.27
N GLY A 200 23.89 -7.66 19.94
CA GLY A 200 23.62 -8.76 20.86
C GLY A 200 22.79 -9.89 20.24
N HIS A 201 21.61 -10.14 20.82
CA HIS A 201 20.67 -11.18 20.39
C HIS A 201 19.39 -10.62 19.76
N ASP A 202 19.31 -9.30 19.55
CA ASP A 202 18.14 -8.64 19.00
C ASP A 202 17.78 -9.21 17.63
N LEU A 203 16.48 -9.25 17.36
CA LEU A 203 15.93 -9.70 16.10
C LEU A 203 15.29 -8.51 15.39
N GLY A 204 15.50 -8.39 14.08
CA GLY A 204 14.85 -7.33 13.33
C GLY A 204 14.64 -7.68 11.87
N ILE A 205 13.68 -6.99 11.29
CA ILE A 205 13.35 -7.07 9.87
C ILE A 205 13.21 -5.65 9.31
N VAL A 206 13.78 -5.43 8.12
CA VAL A 206 13.65 -4.17 7.38
C VAL A 206 12.72 -4.39 6.20
N VAL A 207 11.73 -3.53 6.05
CA VAL A 207 10.90 -3.47 4.84
C VAL A 207 11.31 -2.21 4.07
N SER A 208 11.79 -2.41 2.85
CA SER A 208 12.15 -1.30 1.97
C SER A 208 10.99 -0.91 1.06
N GLY A 209 10.61 0.36 1.11
CA GLY A 209 9.63 0.93 0.19
C GLY A 209 10.11 0.97 -1.26
N LEU A 210 11.42 0.93 -1.52
CA LEU A 210 11.96 1.01 -2.89
C LEU A 210 11.45 -0.11 -3.79
N ALA A 211 11.41 -1.34 -3.28
CA ALA A 211 10.93 -2.49 -4.05
C ALA A 211 9.42 -2.40 -4.34
N VAL A 212 8.65 -1.84 -3.40
CA VAL A 212 7.21 -1.59 -3.57
C VAL A 212 7.00 -0.52 -4.64
N GLU A 213 7.62 0.65 -4.45
CA GLU A 213 7.52 1.77 -5.37
C GLU A 213 7.96 1.39 -6.79
N THR A 214 9.14 0.79 -6.98
CA THR A 214 9.60 0.40 -8.32
C THR A 214 8.68 -0.62 -9.00
N GLY A 215 8.05 -1.53 -8.25
CA GLY A 215 7.01 -2.42 -8.78
C GLY A 215 5.77 -1.65 -9.27
N LEU A 216 5.31 -0.66 -8.50
CA LEU A 216 4.18 0.19 -8.87
C LEU A 216 4.49 1.10 -10.07
N TYR A 217 5.72 1.64 -10.15
CA TYR A 217 6.18 2.40 -11.32
C TYR A 217 6.18 1.52 -12.57
N GLN A 218 6.74 0.31 -12.48
CA GLN A 218 6.78 -0.64 -13.59
C GLN A 218 5.37 -0.97 -14.09
N SER A 219 4.48 -1.41 -13.19
CA SER A 219 3.11 -1.75 -13.56
C SER A 219 2.34 -0.54 -14.13
N THR A 220 2.59 0.66 -13.60
CA THR A 220 1.97 1.88 -14.15
C THR A 220 2.48 2.17 -15.55
N LEU A 221 3.80 2.15 -15.78
CA LEU A 221 4.37 2.40 -17.12
C LEU A 221 3.92 1.35 -18.14
N GLU A 222 3.80 0.08 -17.76
CA GLU A 222 3.24 -0.96 -18.62
C GLU A 222 1.82 -0.62 -19.07
N THR A 223 0.97 -0.18 -18.14
CA THR A 223 -0.40 0.26 -18.46
C THR A 223 -0.38 1.51 -19.35
N LEU A 224 0.46 2.50 -19.05
CA LEU A 224 0.59 3.71 -19.88
C LEU A 224 1.05 3.37 -21.30
N HIS A 225 2.03 2.47 -21.46
CA HIS A 225 2.49 2.00 -22.77
C HIS A 225 1.40 1.25 -23.53
N SER A 226 0.61 0.40 -22.86
CA SER A 226 -0.53 -0.30 -23.47
C SER A 226 -1.57 0.69 -23.99
N VAL A 227 -1.96 1.67 -23.16
CA VAL A 227 -2.90 2.74 -23.55
C VAL A 227 -2.34 3.58 -24.69
N ALA A 228 -1.06 3.97 -24.63
CA ALA A 228 -0.38 4.72 -25.68
C ALA A 228 -0.38 3.96 -27.01
N GLN A 229 -0.12 2.65 -26.99
CA GLN A 229 -0.13 1.81 -28.18
C GLN A 229 -1.54 1.75 -28.81
N VAL A 230 -2.57 1.48 -28.01
CA VAL A 230 -3.96 1.47 -28.50
C VAL A 230 -4.35 2.83 -29.06
N TYR A 231 -3.93 3.90 -28.41
CA TYR A 231 -4.26 5.24 -28.85
C TYR A 231 -3.55 5.65 -30.15
N GLY A 232 -2.30 5.23 -30.33
CA GLY A 232 -1.58 5.40 -31.60
C GLY A 232 -2.19 4.60 -32.75
N MET A 233 -2.68 3.39 -32.48
CA MET A 233 -3.45 2.60 -33.46
C MET A 233 -4.76 3.29 -33.84
N PHE A 234 -5.46 3.86 -32.86
CA PHE A 234 -6.65 4.67 -33.11
C PHE A 234 -6.35 5.85 -34.04
N PHE A 235 -5.31 6.64 -33.76
CA PHE A 235 -4.89 7.74 -34.63
C PHE A 235 -4.66 7.27 -36.07
N THR A 236 -3.88 6.19 -36.23
CA THR A 236 -3.53 5.64 -37.55
C THR A 236 -4.79 5.17 -38.29
N SER A 237 -5.73 4.53 -37.59
CA SER A 237 -7.01 4.10 -38.16
C SER A 237 -7.85 5.30 -38.62
N GLN A 238 -7.93 6.36 -37.82
CA GLN A 238 -8.65 7.58 -38.19
C GLN A 238 -8.04 8.24 -39.43
N TYR A 239 -6.71 8.33 -39.50
CA TYR A 239 -6.01 8.83 -40.68
C TYR A 239 -6.33 8.00 -41.93
N LEU A 240 -6.19 6.68 -41.87
CA LEU A 240 -6.39 5.79 -43.02
C LEU A 240 -7.83 5.79 -43.55
N ASN A 241 -8.80 6.01 -42.66
CA ASN A 241 -10.23 6.09 -42.96
C ASN A 241 -10.68 7.50 -43.37
N SER A 242 -9.84 8.52 -43.21
CA SER A 242 -10.11 9.87 -43.70
C SER A 242 -10.07 9.90 -45.23
N GLU A 243 -11.06 10.53 -45.87
CA GLU A 243 -11.14 10.60 -47.34
C GLU A 243 -9.91 11.27 -47.96
N ASN A 244 -9.42 12.35 -47.33
CA ASN A 244 -8.31 13.16 -47.84
C ASN A 244 -6.95 12.74 -47.27
N ARG A 245 -6.93 11.97 -46.17
CA ARG A 245 -5.71 11.54 -45.47
C ARG A 245 -4.73 12.70 -45.28
N ASP A 246 -5.26 13.80 -44.75
CA ASP A 246 -4.54 15.07 -44.66
C ASP A 246 -3.52 15.02 -43.51
N PRO A 247 -2.21 15.08 -43.78
CA PRO A 247 -1.20 15.03 -42.74
C PRO A 247 -1.20 16.27 -41.83
N THR A 248 -1.96 17.31 -42.17
CA THR A 248 -2.12 18.52 -41.36
C THR A 248 -3.29 18.45 -40.37
N VAL A 249 -4.03 17.34 -40.34
CA VAL A 249 -5.12 17.11 -39.39
C VAL A 249 -4.62 16.28 -38.20
N ASP A 250 -4.99 16.69 -36.99
CA ASP A 250 -4.85 15.90 -35.78
C ASP A 250 -5.99 14.88 -35.65
N TYR A 251 -5.65 13.61 -35.76
CA TYR A 251 -6.58 12.48 -35.69
C TYR A 251 -6.75 11.89 -34.28
N PHE A 252 -6.10 12.44 -33.26
CA PHE A 252 -6.28 11.98 -31.88
C PHE A 252 -7.65 12.33 -31.30
N SER A 253 -8.20 13.50 -31.66
CA SER A 253 -9.45 13.98 -31.09
C SER A 253 -10.16 14.98 -32.00
N LYS A 254 -11.42 15.27 -31.71
CA LYS A 254 -12.15 16.40 -32.30
C LYS A 254 -11.80 17.70 -31.59
N ALA A 255 -11.95 18.82 -32.28
CA ALA A 255 -11.70 20.14 -31.74
C ALA A 255 -12.47 20.42 -30.43
N PRO A 256 -11.92 21.23 -29.51
CA PRO A 256 -12.64 21.67 -28.32
C PRO A 256 -13.88 22.49 -28.73
N ALA A 257 -14.95 22.40 -27.95
CA ALA A 257 -16.16 23.17 -28.25
C ALA A 257 -15.89 24.66 -28.12
N GLY A 258 -16.38 25.46 -29.07
CA GLY A 258 -16.10 26.89 -29.13
C GLY A 258 -14.77 27.25 -29.80
N ALA A 259 -14.03 26.26 -30.33
CA ALA A 259 -12.90 26.52 -31.24
C ALA A 259 -13.34 27.39 -32.43
N SER A 260 -12.48 28.31 -32.85
CA SER A 260 -12.69 29.05 -34.11
C SER A 260 -12.70 28.08 -35.29
N SER A 261 -13.30 28.48 -36.41
CA SER A 261 -13.33 27.63 -37.61
C SER A 261 -11.93 27.28 -38.14
N SER A 262 -10.93 28.15 -37.91
CA SER A 262 -9.52 27.88 -38.27
C SER A 262 -8.93 26.76 -37.43
N VAL A 263 -9.13 26.78 -36.10
CA VAL A 263 -8.71 25.72 -35.19
C VAL A 263 -9.47 24.43 -35.49
N ALA A 264 -10.79 24.51 -35.63
CA ALA A 264 -11.63 23.33 -35.80
C ALA A 264 -11.30 22.53 -37.06
N ALA A 265 -10.87 23.20 -38.13
CA ALA A 265 -10.44 22.55 -39.37
C ALA A 265 -9.16 21.72 -39.24
N GLN A 266 -8.39 21.90 -38.17
CA GLN A 266 -7.12 21.23 -37.95
C GLN A 266 -7.26 19.96 -37.08
N PHE A 267 -8.47 19.64 -36.62
CA PHE A 267 -8.80 18.43 -35.87
C PHE A 267 -9.73 17.54 -36.70
N ASP A 268 -9.68 16.24 -36.46
CA ASP A 268 -10.61 15.30 -37.08
C ASP A 268 -12.03 15.48 -36.50
N SER A 269 -12.88 16.16 -37.26
CA SER A 269 -14.30 16.37 -36.90
C SER A 269 -15.11 15.09 -36.77
N SER A 270 -14.64 13.97 -37.35
CA SER A 270 -15.27 12.65 -37.22
C SER A 270 -14.81 11.86 -36.00
N SER A 271 -13.77 12.34 -35.29
CA SER A 271 -13.22 11.63 -34.15
C SER A 271 -14.26 11.48 -33.03
N PRO A 272 -14.50 10.24 -32.54
CA PRO A 272 -15.38 10.02 -31.40
C PRO A 272 -14.78 10.52 -30.08
N ILE A 273 -13.48 10.80 -30.04
CA ILE A 273 -12.75 11.23 -28.84
C ILE A 273 -12.74 12.76 -28.78
N SER A 274 -13.24 13.33 -27.67
CA SER A 274 -13.16 14.77 -27.42
C SER A 274 -11.73 15.23 -27.11
N ASN A 275 -11.35 16.43 -27.55
CA ASN A 275 -10.22 17.14 -26.94
C ASN A 275 -10.61 17.65 -25.53
N SER A 276 -9.62 17.98 -24.70
CA SER A 276 -9.85 18.53 -23.37
C SER A 276 -10.72 19.79 -23.44
N CYS A 277 -11.87 19.70 -22.75
CA CYS A 277 -12.91 20.69 -22.48
C CYS A 277 -13.57 21.44 -23.67
N GLY A 278 -14.84 21.09 -23.87
CA GLY A 278 -15.81 21.92 -24.59
C GLY A 278 -17.24 21.66 -24.10
N ASP A 279 -17.54 20.42 -23.73
CA ASP A 279 -18.90 20.01 -23.34
C ASP A 279 -18.90 19.04 -22.15
N CYS A 280 -17.99 19.26 -21.20
CA CYS A 280 -17.89 18.41 -20.00
C CYS A 280 -19.01 18.68 -18.98
N GLY A 281 -20.22 19.10 -19.37
CA GLY A 281 -21.38 19.20 -18.47
C GLY A 281 -21.14 20.01 -17.18
N GLY A 282 -20.33 21.05 -17.23
CA GLY A 282 -19.95 21.87 -16.06
C GLY A 282 -18.57 21.57 -15.46
N TRP A 283 -17.86 20.55 -15.94
CA TRP A 283 -16.48 20.24 -15.54
C TRP A 283 -15.48 21.01 -16.42
N SER A 284 -15.44 22.34 -16.27
CA SER A 284 -14.35 23.16 -16.77
C SER A 284 -13.23 23.16 -15.73
N TYR A 285 -12.16 22.40 -15.97
CA TYR A 285 -11.02 22.40 -15.07
C TYR A 285 -10.14 23.64 -15.30
N ALA A 286 -10.68 24.81 -15.00
CA ALA A 286 -9.88 25.95 -14.56
C ALA A 286 -9.32 25.62 -13.17
N GLY A 287 -8.35 24.70 -13.10
CA GLY A 287 -7.52 24.49 -11.92
C GLY A 287 -7.98 23.48 -10.86
N ASP A 288 -8.75 22.42 -11.16
CA ASP A 288 -8.74 21.27 -10.22
C ASP A 288 -7.54 20.36 -10.48
N PRO A 289 -6.77 20.04 -9.44
CA PRO A 289 -5.61 19.18 -9.54
C PRO A 289 -6.08 17.74 -9.70
N TYR A 290 -5.58 17.11 -10.75
CA TYR A 290 -5.29 15.70 -10.66
C TYR A 290 -4.28 15.52 -9.50
N PRO A 291 -4.58 14.76 -8.42
CA PRO A 291 -5.67 13.81 -8.27
C PRO A 291 -6.67 14.13 -7.14
N GLY A 292 -7.96 14.06 -7.46
CA GLY A 292 -8.99 13.72 -6.48
C GLY A 292 -10.30 13.29 -7.11
N SER A 293 -10.97 12.21 -6.69
CA SER A 293 -10.68 11.12 -5.75
C SER A 293 -11.77 10.06 -5.91
N ALA A 294 -11.60 8.83 -5.41
CA ALA A 294 -12.80 8.09 -5.01
C ALA A 294 -13.45 8.71 -3.76
N SER A 295 -12.71 9.42 -2.87
CA SER A 295 -13.36 10.30 -1.87
C SER A 295 -12.59 11.48 -1.21
N VAL A 296 -11.25 11.61 -1.26
CA VAL A 296 -10.57 12.91 -0.99
C VAL A 296 -9.24 13.08 -1.79
N PRO A 297 -9.02 14.22 -2.48
CA PRO A 297 -7.83 14.52 -3.29
C PRO A 297 -6.49 14.63 -2.53
N GLN A 298 -5.35 14.39 -3.21
CA GLN A 298 -4.08 15.02 -2.83
C GLN A 298 -4.16 16.50 -3.25
N THR A 299 -4.30 17.39 -2.26
CA THR A 299 -4.58 18.82 -2.43
C THR A 299 -3.32 19.67 -2.66
N ASP A 300 -2.35 19.20 -3.45
CA ASP A 300 -1.18 20.01 -3.80
C ASP A 300 -1.20 20.41 -5.27
N PHE A 301 -1.43 21.72 -5.47
CA PHE A 301 -1.66 22.38 -6.75
C PHE A 301 -0.37 22.87 -7.43
N SER A 302 0.81 22.37 -7.00
CA SER A 302 2.11 22.91 -7.48
C SER A 302 2.48 22.49 -8.91
N GLN A 303 1.93 21.41 -9.44
CA GLN A 303 2.17 20.95 -10.81
C GLN A 303 0.84 20.76 -11.54
N LEU A 304 0.60 21.65 -12.52
CA LEU A 304 -0.61 21.66 -13.34
C LEU A 304 -0.33 20.89 -14.64
N LEU A 305 -1.10 19.83 -14.87
CA LEU A 305 -1.17 19.16 -16.17
C LEU A 305 -2.26 19.87 -16.97
N VAL A 306 -1.86 20.60 -18.01
CA VAL A 306 -2.77 21.38 -18.86
C VAL A 306 -3.28 20.48 -19.98
N ASP A 307 -4.56 20.61 -20.35
CA ASP A 307 -5.18 19.86 -21.44
C ASP A 307 -5.12 18.33 -21.31
N CYS A 308 -5.02 17.87 -20.05
CA CYS A 308 -5.09 16.48 -19.65
C CYS A 308 -6.44 16.19 -19.00
N GLN A 309 -7.07 15.07 -19.36
CA GLN A 309 -8.32 14.62 -18.74
C GLN A 309 -8.20 13.15 -18.33
N PRO A 310 -8.80 12.71 -17.21
CA PRO A 310 -8.87 11.29 -16.89
C PRO A 310 -9.53 10.54 -18.06
N ALA A 311 -8.85 9.50 -18.56
CA ALA A 311 -9.29 8.68 -19.69
C ALA A 311 -10.71 8.10 -19.49
N THR A 312 -11.11 7.92 -18.24
CA THR A 312 -12.43 7.40 -17.83
C THR A 312 -13.57 8.38 -18.05
N VAL A 313 -13.29 9.69 -18.06
CA VAL A 313 -14.29 10.76 -18.26
C VAL A 313 -14.06 11.56 -19.54
N LEU A 314 -12.93 11.32 -20.22
CA LEU A 314 -12.68 11.88 -21.55
C LEU A 314 -13.69 11.31 -22.54
N GLY A 315 -14.55 12.19 -23.07
CA GLY A 315 -15.67 11.80 -23.92
C GLY A 315 -15.24 10.91 -25.08
N GLY A 316 -15.83 9.70 -25.14
CA GLY A 316 -15.59 8.71 -26.19
C GLY A 316 -14.29 7.92 -26.07
N PHE A 317 -13.34 8.29 -25.20
CA PHE A 317 -12.03 7.64 -25.14
C PHE A 317 -12.13 6.16 -24.76
N ALA A 318 -12.70 5.86 -23.59
CA ALA A 318 -12.79 4.49 -23.09
C ALA A 318 -13.62 3.58 -24.02
N GLN A 319 -14.70 4.11 -24.59
CA GLN A 319 -15.55 3.37 -25.53
C GLN A 319 -14.81 3.05 -26.84
N THR A 320 -14.06 4.02 -27.37
CA THR A 320 -13.35 3.89 -28.64
C THR A 320 -12.13 2.96 -28.53
N THR A 321 -11.43 3.03 -27.41
CA THR A 321 -10.23 2.22 -27.14
C THR A 321 -10.57 0.85 -26.56
N GLY A 322 -11.83 0.59 -26.21
CA GLY A 322 -12.29 -0.71 -25.71
C GLY A 322 -11.94 -0.99 -24.25
N TYR A 323 -11.53 0.02 -23.47
CA TYR A 323 -11.22 -0.15 -22.05
C TYR A 323 -12.49 -0.14 -21.18
N GLY A 324 -12.57 -1.11 -20.28
CA GLY A 324 -13.61 -1.27 -19.28
C GLY A 324 -13.29 -0.62 -17.92
N PRO A 325 -14.22 -0.73 -16.95
CA PRO A 325 -14.05 -0.16 -15.61
C PRO A 325 -12.77 -0.66 -14.92
N GLY A 326 -11.97 0.27 -14.39
CA GLY A 326 -10.76 -0.03 -13.63
C GLY A 326 -9.49 -0.27 -14.45
N GLN A 327 -9.59 -0.45 -15.78
CA GLN A 327 -8.40 -0.65 -16.64
C GLN A 327 -7.64 0.64 -16.95
N LEU A 328 -8.25 1.80 -16.69
CA LEU A 328 -7.68 3.13 -16.89
C LEU A 328 -7.21 3.75 -15.57
N ASN A 329 -6.65 2.93 -14.70
CA ASN A 329 -6.00 3.33 -13.46
C ASN A 329 -4.55 2.84 -13.44
N SER A 330 -3.67 3.67 -12.90
CA SER A 330 -2.31 3.30 -12.50
C SER A 330 -2.31 2.30 -11.35
N ALA A 331 -1.16 1.67 -11.12
CA ALA A 331 -0.96 0.80 -9.96
C ALA A 331 -1.05 1.56 -8.63
N PHE A 332 -0.86 2.89 -8.65
CA PHE A 332 -1.08 3.79 -7.51
C PHE A 332 -2.55 4.11 -7.23
N GLY A 333 -3.48 3.48 -7.94
CA GLY A 333 -4.92 3.73 -7.84
C GLY A 333 -5.34 5.11 -8.36
N GLN A 334 -4.44 5.84 -9.01
CA GLN A 334 -4.76 7.10 -9.68
C GLN A 334 -5.30 6.81 -11.07
N PRO A 335 -6.28 7.57 -11.58
CA PRO A 335 -6.71 7.39 -12.95
C PRO A 335 -5.51 7.61 -13.90
N ILE A 336 -5.64 7.14 -15.14
CA ILE A 336 -4.75 7.51 -16.24
C ILE A 336 -5.33 8.74 -16.94
N ALA A 337 -4.49 9.73 -17.22
CA ALA A 337 -4.85 10.93 -17.94
C ALA A 337 -4.41 10.83 -19.41
N ILE A 338 -5.23 11.37 -20.29
CA ILE A 338 -4.93 11.55 -21.71
C ILE A 338 -4.82 13.04 -21.96
N CYS A 339 -3.71 13.43 -22.54
CA CYS A 339 -3.40 14.80 -22.83
C CYS A 339 -3.33 14.99 -24.34
N ASN A 340 -4.42 15.53 -24.88
CA ASN A 340 -4.65 15.72 -26.31
C ASN A 340 -4.37 17.13 -26.79
N GLY A 341 -4.06 18.03 -25.86
CA GLY A 341 -3.89 19.44 -26.18
C GLY A 341 -2.46 19.93 -26.19
N PRO A 342 -2.26 21.15 -26.72
CA PRO A 342 -1.04 21.88 -26.51
C PRO A 342 -0.72 21.99 -25.02
N ASN A 343 0.54 21.90 -24.59
CA ASN A 343 0.98 22.06 -23.19
C ASN A 343 0.80 20.84 -22.26
N ALA A 344 0.55 19.64 -22.80
CA ALA A 344 0.40 18.40 -22.03
C ALA A 344 1.52 18.10 -21.02
N ASP A 345 2.76 18.56 -21.22
CA ASP A 345 3.89 18.31 -20.30
C ASP A 345 4.05 19.34 -19.16
N GLY A 346 3.15 20.33 -19.07
CA GLY A 346 3.12 21.31 -17.97
C GLY A 346 4.31 22.29 -17.91
N LYS A 347 5.18 22.36 -18.94
CA LYS A 347 6.43 23.15 -18.91
C LYS A 347 6.38 24.54 -19.58
N GLY A 348 5.18 25.06 -19.82
CA GLY A 348 4.94 26.48 -20.11
C GLY A 348 5.00 26.87 -21.59
N ARG A 349 4.00 27.69 -22.00
CA ARG A 349 3.84 28.59 -23.18
C ARG A 349 4.47 28.27 -24.56
N GLY A 350 5.03 27.10 -24.78
CA GLY A 350 4.97 26.39 -26.06
C GLY A 350 4.33 25.06 -25.72
N VAL A 351 3.33 24.57 -26.46
CA VAL A 351 3.59 23.78 -27.67
C VAL A 351 2.29 23.16 -28.20
N ARG A 352 2.07 23.14 -29.55
CA ARG A 352 1.19 22.28 -30.41
C ARG A 352 -0.33 22.44 -30.37
N ASN A 353 -0.78 23.64 -30.73
CA ASN A 353 -2.01 23.86 -31.46
C ASN A 353 -1.57 24.18 -32.90
N PRO A 354 -2.28 23.76 -33.95
CA PRO A 354 -2.00 24.30 -35.28
C PRO A 354 -2.29 25.81 -35.41
N ASP A 355 -2.96 26.44 -34.42
CA ASP A 355 -2.95 27.89 -34.14
C ASP A 355 -1.84 28.36 -33.16
N SER A 356 -0.86 27.51 -32.85
CA SER A 356 0.32 27.88 -32.04
C SER A 356 1.19 28.87 -32.81
N ALA A 357 1.65 29.92 -32.13
CA ALA A 357 2.61 30.87 -32.68
C ALA A 357 4.02 30.26 -32.93
N ASN A 358 4.26 28.99 -32.58
CA ASN A 358 5.54 28.32 -32.80
C ASN A 358 5.49 27.47 -34.09
N PRO A 359 6.25 27.86 -35.15
CA PRO A 359 6.18 27.24 -36.47
C PRO A 359 6.63 25.78 -36.53
N ASN A 360 7.38 25.30 -35.52
CA ASN A 360 7.85 23.90 -35.45
C ASN A 360 6.74 22.91 -35.03
N LEU A 361 5.54 23.43 -34.72
CA LEU A 361 4.48 22.72 -34.01
C LEU A 361 3.15 22.68 -34.78
N ILE A 362 3.19 23.12 -36.05
CA ILE A 362 2.05 23.31 -36.95
C ILE A 362 1.97 22.16 -37.99
N GLN A 363 2.92 21.22 -37.98
CA GLN A 363 3.00 20.12 -38.94
C GLN A 363 3.27 18.78 -38.27
N ALA A 364 2.85 17.71 -38.95
CA ALA A 364 3.10 16.33 -38.56
C ALA A 364 4.56 16.03 -38.14
N PRO A 365 4.79 15.08 -37.23
CA PRO A 365 3.77 14.24 -36.59
C PRO A 365 3.13 14.87 -35.35
N TYR A 366 1.80 14.72 -35.23
CA TYR A 366 1.07 15.05 -34.00
C TYR A 366 1.38 14.02 -32.90
N THR A 367 1.34 14.47 -31.65
CA THR A 367 1.64 13.65 -30.49
C THR A 367 0.66 13.92 -29.36
N ALA A 368 0.28 12.87 -28.62
CA ALA A 368 -0.44 12.97 -27.35
C ALA A 368 0.44 12.45 -26.19
N LEU A 369 0.03 12.71 -24.95
CA LEU A 369 0.65 12.08 -23.77
C LEU A 369 -0.38 11.22 -23.02
N VAL A 370 0.09 10.07 -22.53
CA VAL A 370 -0.63 9.22 -21.58
C VAL A 370 0.12 9.29 -20.26
N GLU A 371 -0.56 9.78 -19.22
CA GLU A 371 0.10 10.16 -17.97
C GLU A 371 -0.57 9.57 -16.75
N ALA A 372 0.20 9.36 -15.68
CA ALA A 372 -0.32 9.03 -14.37
C ALA A 372 0.58 9.56 -13.26
N TRP A 373 -0.01 9.86 -12.11
CA TRP A 373 0.73 10.25 -10.92
C TRP A 373 1.26 9.03 -10.18
N ALA A 374 2.53 9.12 -9.83
CA ALA A 374 3.17 8.28 -8.84
C ALA A 374 3.34 9.05 -7.51
N SER A 375 3.88 8.36 -6.52
CA SER A 375 4.21 8.92 -5.20
C SER A 375 5.04 10.22 -5.30
N ASN A 376 4.89 11.07 -4.29
CA ASN A 376 5.63 12.33 -4.15
C ASN A 376 5.60 13.27 -5.39
N ARG A 377 4.44 13.37 -6.06
CA ARG A 377 4.20 14.29 -7.19
C ARG A 377 5.04 13.99 -8.43
N VAL A 378 5.40 12.74 -8.65
CA VAL A 378 6.09 12.34 -9.86
C VAL A 378 5.05 12.01 -10.93
N VAL A 379 5.17 12.63 -12.11
CA VAL A 379 4.32 12.32 -13.27
C VAL A 379 5.06 11.33 -14.15
N LEU A 380 4.46 10.16 -14.33
CA LEU A 380 4.87 9.17 -15.32
C LEU A 380 4.16 9.52 -16.63
N SER A 381 4.91 9.57 -17.72
CA SER A 381 4.41 10.11 -18.99
C SER A 381 4.96 9.30 -20.15
N VAL A 382 4.06 8.82 -21.01
CA VAL A 382 4.38 8.06 -22.22
C VAL A 382 3.85 8.83 -23.43
N PRO A 383 4.72 9.21 -24.39
CA PRO A 383 4.29 9.86 -25.62
C PRO A 383 3.62 8.88 -26.57
N VAL A 384 2.58 9.36 -27.24
CA VAL A 384 1.96 8.71 -28.39
C VAL A 384 2.30 9.54 -29.61
N VAL A 385 2.86 8.93 -30.64
CA VAL A 385 3.16 9.59 -31.91
C VAL A 385 2.17 9.07 -32.95
N GLY A 386 1.43 9.99 -33.57
CA GLY A 386 0.53 9.67 -34.67
C GLY A 386 1.31 9.23 -35.90
N ASN A 387 0.91 8.10 -36.49
CA ASN A 387 1.45 7.63 -37.76
C ASN A 387 0.43 7.92 -38.86
N TYR A 388 0.91 8.58 -39.93
CA TYR A 388 0.16 8.90 -41.15
C TYR A 388 0.49 7.82 -42.18
#